data_AF-A0A661XHB7-F1
#
_entry.id   AF-A0A661XHB7-F1
#
_cell.length_a   1.000
_cell.length_b   1.000
_cell.length_c   1.000
_cell.angle_alpha   90.00
_cell.angle_beta   90.00
_cell.angle_gamma   90.00
#
_symmetry.space_group_name_H-M   'P 1'
#
loop_
_entity.id
_entity.type
_entity.pdbx_description
1 polymer ?
#
loop_
_entity_poly.entity_id
_entity_poly.type
_entity_poly.pdbx_seq_one_letter_code
_entity_poly.pdbx_strand_id
1 'polypeptide(L)'
;MKKSSLILALIFGIFAITTAQIREEKLNMILGVNNALIIEIPEADKSYVEKEWRDFMKKYGKVSKVKKTSQWLIQSANLVNYADIGRVSIYAEALDKAVPTELAAWIQVEAKFINSTDNPEAYDAAVVFLSDFALKVKTDLINIELEQHQKVLDKYQSNLTRLESSHDKYVSTVDKAHKDVATAEDGIVKNQQDQESTMADIEAIQDDPANEKQLKKLQKKQRGLESDYLTYVNNIAKNKDRITLGEGNIEENLTDQEAVKVEIEEQKLVVKEVRDRLDAVRNEKSAAANPDEEK
;
A
#
# COMPACT_ATOMS: atom_id res chain seq x y z
N MET A 1 18.55 18.83 -5.26
CA MET A 1 17.62 19.17 -4.16
C MET A 1 17.41 17.91 -3.34
N LYS A 2 17.47 18.00 -2.00
CA LYS A 2 17.38 16.84 -1.09
C LYS A 2 16.01 16.16 -1.24
N LYS A 3 15.93 15.07 -2.01
CA LYS A 3 14.79 14.15 -1.97
C LYS A 3 15.02 13.28 -0.74
N SER A 4 14.32 13.61 0.35
CA SER A 4 14.26 12.78 1.54
C SER A 4 13.57 11.47 1.16
N SER A 5 14.32 10.41 0.87
CA SER A 5 13.79 9.05 0.89
C SER A 5 13.29 8.79 2.30
N LEU A 6 11.98 8.92 2.46
CA LEU A 6 11.27 8.65 3.69
C LEU A 6 11.13 7.12 3.76
N ILE A 7 12.22 6.46 4.15
CA ILE A 7 12.24 5.04 4.52
C ILE A 7 11.37 4.95 5.78
N LEU A 8 10.08 4.70 5.59
CA LEU A 8 9.19 4.34 6.68
C LEU A 8 9.42 2.86 6.96
N ALA A 9 10.51 2.57 7.66
CA ALA A 9 10.76 1.26 8.24
C ALA A 9 9.73 1.01 9.35
N LEU A 10 8.53 0.56 8.96
CA LEU A 10 7.54 0.05 9.90
C LEU A 10 7.95 -1.38 10.25
N ILE A 11 8.95 -1.50 11.13
CA ILE A 11 9.35 -2.78 11.72
C ILE A 11 8.23 -3.17 12.69
N PHE A 12 7.23 -3.90 12.21
CA PHE A 12 6.38 -4.70 13.08
C PHE A 12 7.11 -6.01 13.36
N GLY A 13 7.28 -6.32 14.65
CA GLY A 13 8.11 -7.41 15.13
C GLY A 13 7.65 -8.78 14.62
N ILE A 14 8.56 -9.75 14.72
CA ILE A 14 8.24 -11.16 14.52
C ILE A 14 7.30 -11.58 15.66
N PHE A 15 6.03 -11.81 15.37
CA PHE A 15 5.01 -12.16 16.38
C PHE A 15 4.86 -13.68 16.51
N ALA A 16 4.98 -14.16 17.74
CA ALA A 16 4.77 -15.57 18.07
C ALA A 16 3.28 -15.93 17.98
N ILE A 17 3.01 -17.10 17.41
CA ILE A 17 1.68 -17.70 17.33
C ILE A 17 1.30 -18.19 18.74
N THR A 18 0.61 -17.37 19.54
CA THR A 18 0.04 -17.82 20.81
C THR A 18 -1.42 -18.24 20.62
N THR A 19 -1.81 -19.38 21.19
CA THR A 19 -3.21 -19.78 21.31
C THR A 19 -3.89 -18.94 22.39
N ALA A 20 -5.14 -18.50 22.16
CA ALA A 20 -5.89 -17.75 23.17
C ALA A 20 -6.16 -18.66 24.37
N GLN A 21 -5.71 -18.26 25.56
CA GLN A 21 -6.03 -18.99 26.79
C GLN A 21 -7.43 -18.57 27.27
N ILE A 22 -8.32 -19.55 27.42
CA ILE A 22 -9.63 -19.34 28.05
C ILE A 22 -9.49 -19.68 29.53
N ARG A 23 -9.82 -18.72 30.40
CA ARG A 23 -9.83 -18.92 31.84
C ARG A 23 -11.20 -18.68 32.43
N GLU A 24 -11.45 -19.30 33.57
CA GLU A 24 -12.70 -19.21 34.30
C GLU A 24 -12.51 -18.36 35.56
N GLU A 25 -13.34 -17.33 35.75
CA GLU A 25 -13.23 -16.41 36.90
C GLU A 25 -14.61 -15.86 37.32
N LYS A 26 -14.81 -15.64 38.62
CA LYS A 26 -16.01 -14.94 39.12
C LYS A 26 -15.84 -13.44 38.97
N LEU A 27 -16.65 -12.83 38.10
CA LEU A 27 -16.62 -11.39 37.82
C LEU A 27 -17.98 -10.72 38.11
N ASN A 28 -17.93 -9.42 38.37
CA ASN A 28 -19.13 -8.59 38.48
C ASN A 28 -19.79 -8.40 37.11
N MET A 29 -21.10 -8.60 37.05
CA MET A 29 -21.96 -8.27 35.91
C MET A 29 -23.28 -7.65 36.38
N ILE A 30 -24.15 -7.26 35.43
CA ILE A 30 -25.46 -6.65 35.75
C ILE A 30 -26.35 -7.52 36.66
N LEU A 31 -26.14 -8.84 36.68
CA LEU A 31 -26.87 -9.80 37.52
C LEU A 31 -26.11 -10.21 38.81
N GLY A 32 -25.08 -9.45 39.20
CA GLY A 32 -24.24 -9.72 40.37
C GLY A 32 -22.94 -10.43 40.04
N VAL A 33 -22.31 -11.07 41.03
CA VAL A 33 -21.06 -11.81 40.88
C VAL A 33 -21.37 -13.21 40.34
N ASN A 34 -20.96 -13.50 39.11
CA ASN A 34 -21.22 -14.78 38.45
C ASN A 34 -19.99 -15.29 37.72
N ASN A 35 -20.02 -16.56 37.34
CA ASN A 35 -18.94 -17.19 36.60
C ASN A 35 -18.84 -16.65 35.17
N ALA A 36 -17.64 -16.28 34.76
CA ALA A 36 -17.31 -15.80 33.42
C ALA A 36 -16.21 -16.65 32.79
N LEU A 37 -16.32 -16.86 31.49
CA LEU A 37 -15.22 -17.33 30.66
C LEU A 37 -14.53 -16.09 30.06
N ILE A 38 -13.22 -15.99 30.27
CA ILE A 38 -12.43 -14.87 29.80
C ILE A 38 -11.47 -15.37 28.74
N ILE A 39 -11.50 -14.72 27.59
CA ILE A 39 -10.56 -14.94 26.50
C ILE A 39 -9.67 -13.73 26.31
N GLU A 40 -8.40 -13.98 26.04
CA GLU A 40 -7.44 -12.95 25.67
C GLU A 40 -7.37 -12.84 24.15
N ILE A 41 -7.55 -11.61 23.65
CA ILE A 41 -7.49 -11.31 22.23
C ILE A 41 -6.26 -10.42 22.01
N PRO A 42 -5.14 -11.01 21.59
CA PRO A 42 -3.92 -10.24 21.34
C PRO A 42 -4.15 -9.25 20.21
N GLU A 43 -3.42 -8.12 20.27
CA GLU A 43 -3.30 -7.15 19.18
C GLU A 43 -4.60 -6.42 18.75
N ALA A 44 -5.73 -6.75 19.38
CA ALA A 44 -7.00 -6.05 19.19
C ALA A 44 -7.20 -5.01 20.28
N ASP A 45 -7.64 -3.80 19.90
CA ASP A 45 -8.18 -2.85 20.87
C ASP A 45 -9.64 -3.19 21.24
N LYS A 46 -10.09 -2.65 22.37
CA LYS A 46 -11.44 -2.83 22.90
C LYS A 46 -12.55 -2.51 21.89
N SER A 47 -12.42 -1.43 21.14
CA SER A 47 -13.46 -1.00 20.21
C SER A 47 -13.63 -2.01 19.08
N TYR A 48 -12.50 -2.52 18.58
CA TYR A 48 -12.46 -3.56 17.57
C TYR A 48 -13.05 -4.87 18.11
N VAL A 49 -12.63 -5.34 19.29
CA VAL A 49 -13.18 -6.55 19.93
C VAL A 49 -14.69 -6.45 20.12
N GLU A 50 -15.19 -5.34 20.67
CA GLU A 50 -16.63 -5.15 20.86
C GLU A 50 -17.39 -5.17 19.53
N LYS A 51 -16.83 -4.56 18.48
CA LYS A 51 -17.43 -4.56 17.14
C LYS A 51 -17.48 -5.97 16.58
N GLU A 52 -16.36 -6.68 16.57
CA GLU A 52 -16.28 -8.03 16.04
C GLU A 52 -17.14 -9.00 16.85
N TRP A 53 -17.22 -8.85 18.16
CA TRP A 53 -18.13 -9.63 18.99
C TRP A 53 -19.59 -9.43 18.58
N ARG A 54 -20.04 -8.18 18.44
CA ARG A 54 -21.41 -7.91 17.97
C ARG A 54 -21.68 -8.52 16.61
N ASP A 55 -20.74 -8.37 15.67
CA ASP A 55 -20.89 -8.89 14.32
C ASP A 55 -20.92 -10.43 14.31
N PHE A 56 -20.04 -11.06 15.09
CA PHE A 56 -20.03 -12.51 15.30
C PHE A 56 -21.34 -13.01 15.92
N MET A 57 -21.89 -12.30 16.90
CA MET A 57 -23.09 -12.72 17.63
C MET A 57 -24.40 -12.56 16.84
N LYS A 58 -24.43 -11.72 15.79
CA LYS A 58 -25.62 -11.54 14.94
C LYS A 58 -26.12 -12.84 14.30
N LYS A 59 -25.23 -13.81 14.05
CA LYS A 59 -25.61 -15.12 13.48
C LYS A 59 -26.40 -16.00 14.45
N TYR A 60 -26.35 -15.70 15.75
CA TYR A 60 -27.04 -16.46 16.79
C TYR A 60 -28.30 -15.78 17.32
N GLY A 61 -28.57 -14.52 16.92
CA GLY A 61 -29.75 -13.78 17.36
C GLY A 61 -29.53 -12.27 17.54
N LYS A 62 -30.50 -11.62 18.18
CA LYS A 62 -30.49 -10.16 18.35
C LYS A 62 -29.53 -9.74 19.46
N VAL A 63 -28.47 -9.04 19.09
CA VAL A 63 -27.52 -8.42 20.02
C VAL A 63 -28.08 -7.08 20.51
N SER A 64 -28.06 -6.86 21.82
CA SER A 64 -28.58 -5.66 22.46
C SER A 64 -27.60 -5.12 23.50
N LYS A 65 -27.47 -3.79 23.62
CA LYS A 65 -26.67 -3.19 24.69
C LYS A 65 -27.45 -3.20 25.99
N VAL A 66 -26.84 -3.68 27.08
CA VAL A 66 -27.42 -3.63 28.41
C VAL A 66 -27.35 -2.18 28.92
N LYS A 67 -28.50 -1.61 29.27
CA LYS A 67 -28.62 -0.21 29.68
C LYS A 67 -27.68 0.11 30.85
N LYS A 68 -27.00 1.24 30.77
CA LYS A 68 -26.07 1.76 31.80
C LYS A 68 -24.85 0.86 32.08
N THR A 69 -24.53 -0.05 31.18
CA THR A 69 -23.32 -0.89 31.27
C THR A 69 -22.59 -0.90 29.93
N SER A 70 -21.37 -1.44 29.92
CA SER A 70 -20.62 -1.75 28.70
C SER A 70 -20.96 -3.13 28.13
N GLN A 71 -21.91 -3.85 28.74
CA GLN A 71 -22.21 -5.23 28.41
C GLN A 71 -23.14 -5.34 27.20
N TRP A 72 -22.86 -6.32 26.35
CA TRP A 72 -23.72 -6.76 25.26
C TRP A 72 -24.44 -8.04 25.64
N LEU A 73 -25.72 -8.13 25.33
CA LEU A 73 -26.59 -9.25 25.63
C LEU A 73 -27.19 -9.82 24.35
N ILE A 74 -27.12 -11.14 24.24
CA ILE A 74 -27.96 -11.92 23.36
C ILE A 74 -28.82 -12.86 24.22
N GLN A 75 -30.11 -12.90 23.93
CA GLN A 75 -31.05 -13.78 24.61
C GLN A 75 -31.43 -14.93 23.69
N SER A 76 -31.63 -16.11 24.27
CA SER A 76 -32.11 -17.30 23.56
C SER A 76 -31.26 -17.67 22.33
N ALA A 77 -29.94 -17.44 22.42
CA ALA A 77 -28.99 -17.84 21.39
C ALA A 77 -29.00 -19.36 21.24
N ASN A 78 -29.00 -19.83 20.01
CA ASN A 78 -28.95 -21.25 19.71
C ASN A 78 -27.53 -21.65 19.27
N LEU A 79 -26.83 -22.41 20.11
CA LEU A 79 -25.44 -22.84 19.88
C LEU A 79 -25.34 -24.29 19.34
N VAL A 80 -26.36 -24.77 18.61
CA VAL A 80 -26.43 -26.13 18.01
C VAL A 80 -25.20 -26.56 17.21
N ASN A 81 -24.40 -25.63 16.70
CA ASN A 81 -23.16 -25.96 15.98
C ASN A 81 -22.00 -26.36 16.91
N TYR A 82 -22.17 -26.23 18.23
CA TYR A 82 -21.15 -26.57 19.23
C TYR A 82 -21.60 -27.73 20.12
N ALA A 83 -22.80 -27.66 20.68
CA ALA A 83 -23.43 -28.74 21.45
C ALA A 83 -24.93 -28.51 21.59
N ASP A 84 -25.69 -29.57 21.88
CA ASP A 84 -27.14 -29.49 22.18
C ASP A 84 -27.39 -29.08 23.64
N ILE A 85 -26.88 -27.90 24.00
CA ILE A 85 -27.01 -27.33 25.37
C ILE A 85 -28.27 -26.46 25.52
N GLY A 86 -29.19 -26.56 24.56
CA GLY A 86 -30.39 -25.73 24.49
C GLY A 86 -30.11 -24.26 24.18
N ARG A 87 -31.07 -23.40 24.56
CA ARG A 87 -30.98 -21.94 24.35
C ARG A 87 -30.24 -21.27 25.49
N VAL A 88 -29.26 -20.44 25.15
CA VAL A 88 -28.42 -19.75 26.12
C VAL A 88 -28.63 -18.24 26.07
N SER A 89 -28.44 -17.57 27.20
CA SER A 89 -28.29 -16.11 27.23
C SER A 89 -26.82 -15.79 27.47
N ILE A 90 -26.24 -14.91 26.66
CA ILE A 90 -24.82 -14.56 26.75
C ILE A 90 -24.71 -13.07 27.00
N TYR A 91 -24.06 -12.73 28.11
CA TYR A 91 -23.58 -11.39 28.40
C TYR A 91 -22.10 -11.35 28.06
N ALA A 92 -21.62 -10.28 27.44
CA ALA A 92 -20.21 -10.13 27.16
C ALA A 92 -19.75 -8.68 27.32
N GLU A 93 -18.52 -8.51 27.76
CA GLU A 93 -17.89 -7.22 27.99
C GLU A 93 -16.40 -7.29 27.66
N ALA A 94 -15.93 -6.36 26.82
CA ALA A 94 -14.51 -6.17 26.62
C ALA A 94 -13.96 -5.34 27.80
N LEU A 95 -13.05 -5.94 28.55
CA LEU A 95 -12.50 -5.36 29.77
C LEU A 95 -11.40 -4.35 29.40
N ASP A 96 -11.39 -3.21 30.10
CA ASP A 96 -10.34 -2.20 29.98
C ASP A 96 -9.07 -2.67 30.69
N LYS A 97 -8.36 -3.60 30.07
CA LYS A 97 -6.96 -3.91 30.36
C LYS A 97 -6.12 -3.47 29.16
N ALA A 98 -4.91 -2.97 29.40
CA ALA A 98 -3.98 -2.70 28.30
C ALA A 98 -3.73 -3.99 27.51
N VAL A 99 -3.41 -3.87 26.21
CA VAL A 99 -3.22 -4.97 25.26
C VAL A 99 -2.46 -6.15 25.93
N PRO A 100 -2.99 -7.38 25.90
CA PRO A 100 -4.16 -7.86 25.15
C PRO A 100 -5.52 -7.41 25.71
N THR A 101 -6.50 -7.20 24.82
CA THR A 101 -7.89 -6.96 25.25
C THR A 101 -8.49 -8.28 25.73
N GLU A 102 -9.08 -8.27 26.92
CA GLU A 102 -9.83 -9.41 27.43
C GLU A 102 -11.32 -9.26 27.11
N LEU A 103 -11.95 -10.34 26.62
CA LEU A 103 -13.40 -10.44 26.54
C LEU A 103 -13.89 -11.38 27.63
N ALA A 104 -14.68 -10.85 28.57
CA ALA A 104 -15.40 -11.65 29.54
C ALA A 104 -16.78 -12.01 28.97
N ALA A 105 -17.14 -13.29 29.02
CA ALA A 105 -18.44 -13.81 28.61
C ALA A 105 -19.11 -14.60 29.75
N TRP A 106 -20.29 -14.15 30.18
CA TRP A 106 -21.15 -14.88 31.11
C TRP A 106 -22.23 -15.59 30.32
N ILE A 107 -22.16 -16.92 30.26
CA ILE A 107 -23.08 -17.75 29.49
C ILE A 107 -24.03 -18.45 30.47
N GLN A 108 -25.32 -18.19 30.29
CA GLN A 108 -26.39 -18.70 31.14
C GLN A 108 -27.22 -19.74 30.37
N VAL A 109 -27.34 -20.93 30.95
CA VAL A 109 -28.27 -21.98 30.52
C VAL A 109 -29.36 -22.06 31.57
N GLU A 110 -30.62 -21.95 31.15
CA GLU A 110 -31.78 -21.81 32.04
C GLU A 110 -31.60 -20.65 33.04
N ALA A 111 -31.33 -20.95 34.31
CA ALA A 111 -31.13 -19.97 35.39
C ALA A 111 -29.71 -20.01 35.99
N LYS A 112 -28.78 -20.82 35.44
CA LYS A 112 -27.42 -21.00 35.98
C LYS A 112 -26.36 -20.56 34.97
N PHE A 113 -25.29 -19.97 35.49
CA PHE A 113 -24.10 -19.66 34.69
C PHE A 113 -23.21 -20.89 34.59
N ILE A 114 -22.79 -21.22 33.37
CA ILE A 114 -21.97 -22.40 33.11
C ILE A 114 -20.63 -22.29 33.83
N ASN A 115 -20.10 -23.43 34.26
CA ASN A 115 -18.79 -23.56 34.87
C ASN A 115 -18.24 -24.97 34.65
N SER A 116 -16.93 -25.14 34.72
CA SER A 116 -16.26 -26.42 34.44
C SER A 116 -16.64 -27.55 35.40
N THR A 117 -17.17 -27.23 36.59
CA THR A 117 -17.45 -28.22 37.64
C THR A 117 -18.89 -28.74 37.59
N ASP A 118 -19.88 -27.85 37.52
CA ASP A 118 -21.30 -28.17 37.59
C ASP A 118 -21.89 -28.49 36.20
N ASN A 119 -21.28 -27.96 35.13
CA ASN A 119 -21.79 -28.06 33.77
C ASN A 119 -20.66 -28.31 32.74
N PRO A 120 -19.89 -29.41 32.86
CA PRO A 120 -18.70 -29.65 32.04
C PRO A 120 -18.97 -29.67 30.52
N GLU A 121 -20.03 -30.33 30.07
CA GLU A 121 -20.37 -30.37 28.63
C GLU A 121 -20.72 -28.97 28.06
N ALA A 122 -21.49 -28.18 28.82
CA ALA A 122 -21.82 -26.81 28.40
C ALA A 122 -20.63 -25.87 28.49
N TYR A 123 -19.72 -26.11 29.45
CA TYR A 123 -18.44 -25.42 29.55
C TYR A 123 -17.56 -25.70 28.33
N ASP A 124 -17.38 -26.97 27.95
CA ASP A 124 -16.56 -27.35 26.80
C ASP A 124 -17.12 -26.75 25.49
N ALA A 125 -18.44 -26.79 25.31
CA ALA A 125 -19.09 -26.16 24.17
C ALA A 125 -18.85 -24.63 24.12
N ALA A 126 -18.88 -23.97 25.27
CA ALA A 126 -18.62 -22.54 25.38
C ALA A 126 -17.14 -22.19 25.14
N VAL A 127 -16.21 -23.05 25.58
CA VAL A 127 -14.77 -22.91 25.30
C VAL A 127 -14.53 -22.98 23.79
N VAL A 128 -15.11 -23.95 23.09
CA VAL A 128 -14.99 -24.04 21.63
C VAL A 128 -15.61 -22.82 20.94
N PHE A 129 -16.79 -22.40 21.38
CA PHE A 129 -17.47 -21.21 20.84
C PHE A 129 -16.66 -19.92 20.98
N LEU A 130 -16.05 -19.69 22.15
CA LEU A 130 -15.20 -18.53 22.39
C LEU A 130 -13.86 -18.63 21.67
N SER A 131 -13.31 -19.85 21.51
CA SER A 131 -12.11 -20.10 20.70
C SER A 131 -12.36 -19.77 19.23
N ASP A 132 -13.51 -20.15 18.69
CA ASP A 132 -13.94 -19.82 17.32
C ASP A 132 -14.04 -18.31 17.10
N PHE A 133 -14.52 -17.57 18.10
CA PHE A 133 -14.55 -16.13 18.05
C PHE A 133 -13.13 -15.53 18.07
N ALA A 134 -12.27 -15.95 19.00
CA ALA A 134 -10.89 -15.50 19.08
C ALA A 134 -10.13 -15.76 17.76
N LEU A 135 -10.32 -16.94 17.18
CA LEU A 135 -9.72 -17.33 15.91
C LEU A 135 -10.22 -16.49 14.73
N LYS A 136 -11.52 -16.17 14.69
CA LYS A 136 -12.07 -15.22 13.72
C LYS A 136 -11.38 -13.87 13.83
N VAL A 137 -11.29 -13.31 15.05
CA VAL A 137 -10.67 -11.99 15.27
C VAL A 137 -9.20 -11.99 14.85
N LYS A 138 -8.44 -13.01 15.24
CA LYS A 138 -7.04 -13.20 14.81
C LYS A 138 -6.92 -13.24 13.27
N THR A 139 -7.78 -14.02 12.62
CA THR A 139 -7.82 -14.13 11.15
C THR A 139 -8.11 -12.78 10.50
N ASP A 140 -9.08 -12.03 11.03
CA ASP A 140 -9.47 -10.73 10.47
C ASP A 140 -8.38 -9.68 10.64
N LEU A 141 -7.67 -9.65 11.77
CA LEU A 141 -6.54 -8.75 11.99
C LEU A 141 -5.38 -9.04 11.02
N ILE A 142 -5.04 -10.31 10.82
CA ILE A 142 -4.00 -10.70 9.85
C ILE A 142 -4.43 -10.34 8.42
N ASN A 143 -5.72 -10.50 8.07
CA ASN A 143 -6.22 -10.04 6.77
C ASN A 143 -6.11 -8.52 6.59
N ILE A 144 -6.42 -7.75 7.63
CA ILE A 144 -6.27 -6.28 7.61
C ILE A 144 -4.79 -5.91 7.41
N GLU A 145 -3.88 -6.56 8.13
CA GLU A 145 -2.43 -6.39 7.96
C GLU A 145 -1.99 -6.72 6.52
N LEU A 146 -2.45 -7.85 5.98
CA LEU A 146 -2.16 -8.28 4.60
C LEU A 146 -2.65 -7.25 3.58
N GLU A 147 -3.87 -6.74 3.73
CA GLU A 147 -4.43 -5.70 2.86
C GLU A 147 -3.63 -4.40 2.92
N GLN A 148 -3.14 -4.01 4.11
CA GLN A 148 -2.31 -2.82 4.27
C GLN A 148 -0.97 -2.98 3.54
N HIS A 149 -0.29 -4.12 3.71
CA HIS A 149 0.97 -4.39 3.01
C HIS A 149 0.79 -4.52 1.50
N GLN A 150 -0.33 -5.09 1.03
CA GLN A 150 -0.64 -5.13 -0.41
C GLN A 150 -0.84 -3.71 -0.97
N LYS A 151 -1.53 -2.81 -0.25
CA LYS A 151 -1.67 -1.40 -0.67
C LYS A 151 -0.32 -0.66 -0.73
N VAL A 152 0.62 -1.00 0.14
CA VAL A 152 1.98 -0.45 0.08
C VAL A 152 2.71 -0.96 -1.16
N LEU A 153 2.65 -2.27 -1.43
CA LEU A 153 3.22 -2.87 -2.63
C LEU A 153 2.65 -2.25 -3.93
N ASP A 154 1.33 -2.05 -4.00
CA ASP A 154 0.66 -1.44 -5.15
C ASP A 154 1.13 0.02 -5.39
N LYS A 155 1.43 0.75 -4.31
CA LYS A 155 1.99 2.11 -4.41
C LYS A 155 3.40 2.10 -4.99
N TYR A 156 4.26 1.18 -4.56
CA TYR A 156 5.61 1.06 -5.12
C TYR A 156 5.58 0.69 -6.60
N GLN A 157 4.73 -0.26 -6.98
CA GLN A 157 4.53 -0.62 -8.39
C GLN A 157 4.02 0.55 -9.22
N SER A 158 3.04 1.31 -8.70
CA SER A 158 2.53 2.52 -9.36
C SER A 158 3.60 3.60 -9.50
N ASN A 159 4.50 3.72 -8.52
CA ASN A 159 5.63 4.65 -8.59
C ASN A 159 6.61 4.24 -9.68
N LEU A 160 6.97 2.95 -9.76
CA LEU A 160 7.84 2.41 -10.79
C LEU A 160 7.31 2.71 -12.20
N THR A 161 6.02 2.45 -12.46
CA THR A 161 5.39 2.75 -13.76
C THR A 161 5.43 4.24 -14.12
N ARG A 162 5.32 5.14 -13.13
CA ARG A 162 5.45 6.59 -13.35
C ARG A 162 6.89 6.99 -13.66
N LEU A 163 7.87 6.34 -13.04
CA LEU A 163 9.28 6.54 -13.32
C LEU A 163 9.61 6.09 -14.74
N GLU A 164 9.17 4.90 -15.16
CA GLU A 164 9.31 4.39 -16.53
C GLU A 164 8.66 5.34 -17.56
N SER A 165 7.44 5.81 -17.28
CA SER A 165 6.76 6.79 -18.15
C SER A 165 7.50 8.13 -18.24
N SER A 166 8.20 8.53 -17.19
CA SER A 166 9.03 9.75 -17.19
C SER A 166 10.32 9.53 -17.97
N HIS A 167 10.94 8.36 -17.82
CA HIS A 167 12.11 7.94 -18.59
C HIS A 167 11.85 8.05 -20.10
N ASP A 168 10.75 7.47 -20.58
CA ASP A 168 10.40 7.50 -22.01
C ASP A 168 10.24 8.94 -22.54
N LYS A 169 9.70 9.85 -21.72
CA LYS A 169 9.58 11.27 -22.08
C LYS A 169 10.95 11.95 -22.16
N TYR A 170 11.86 11.63 -21.24
CA TYR A 170 13.22 12.17 -21.27
C TYR A 170 13.97 11.66 -22.50
N VAL A 171 13.93 10.36 -22.78
CA VAL A 171 14.51 9.76 -23.99
C VAL A 171 13.96 10.43 -25.25
N SER A 172 12.64 10.54 -25.37
CA SER A 172 12.00 11.21 -26.52
C SER A 172 12.44 12.67 -26.69
N THR A 173 12.65 13.38 -25.56
CA THR A 173 13.13 14.77 -25.57
C THR A 173 14.56 14.86 -26.07
N VAL A 174 15.44 13.96 -25.61
CA VAL A 174 16.85 13.87 -26.03
C VAL A 174 16.94 13.52 -27.51
N ASP A 175 16.19 12.50 -27.97
CA ASP A 175 16.15 12.10 -29.38
C ASP A 175 15.72 13.24 -30.30
N LYS A 176 14.69 14.00 -29.88
CA LYS A 176 14.23 15.16 -30.65
C LYS A 176 15.31 16.24 -30.69
N ALA A 177 15.95 16.53 -29.56
CA ALA A 177 17.02 17.52 -29.52
C ALA A 177 18.21 17.12 -30.40
N HIS A 178 18.57 15.84 -30.48
CA HIS A 178 19.59 15.35 -31.42
C HIS A 178 19.20 15.59 -32.89
N LYS A 179 17.95 15.30 -33.27
CA LYS A 179 17.45 15.56 -34.64
C LYS A 179 17.44 17.05 -34.97
N ASP A 180 17.05 17.89 -34.01
CA ASP A 180 17.05 19.34 -34.17
C ASP A 180 18.48 19.89 -34.33
N VAL A 181 19.47 19.33 -33.60
CA VAL A 181 20.89 19.65 -33.78
C VAL A 181 21.37 19.27 -35.18
N ALA A 182 21.13 18.04 -35.62
CA ALA A 182 21.56 17.58 -36.94
C ALA A 182 20.96 18.45 -38.08
N THR A 183 19.67 18.81 -37.95
CA THR A 183 19.00 19.68 -38.92
C THR A 183 19.63 21.09 -38.95
N ALA A 184 20.00 21.63 -37.79
CA ALA A 184 20.65 22.93 -37.71
C ALA A 184 22.09 22.90 -38.25
N GLU A 185 22.81 21.79 -38.04
CA GLU A 185 24.14 21.56 -38.62
C GLU A 185 24.09 21.51 -40.15
N ASP A 186 23.13 20.78 -40.73
CA ASP A 186 22.88 20.79 -42.18
C ASP A 186 22.51 22.20 -42.71
N GLY A 187 21.74 22.95 -41.93
CA GLY A 187 21.38 24.34 -42.22
C GLY A 187 22.60 25.25 -42.26
N ILE A 188 23.54 25.09 -41.31
CA ILE A 188 24.80 25.83 -41.28
C ILE A 188 25.62 25.57 -42.56
N VAL A 189 25.77 24.30 -42.96
CA VAL A 189 26.56 23.95 -44.15
C VAL A 189 26.00 24.62 -45.41
N LYS A 190 24.67 24.56 -45.61
CA LYS A 190 24.01 25.22 -46.75
C LYS A 190 24.15 26.74 -46.69
N ASN A 191 23.94 27.32 -45.51
CA ASN A 191 24.06 28.77 -45.31
C ASN A 191 25.48 29.27 -45.59
N GLN A 192 26.52 28.52 -45.19
CA GLN A 192 27.91 28.83 -45.50
C GLN A 192 28.18 28.85 -47.02
N GLN A 193 27.67 27.85 -47.75
CA GLN A 193 27.77 27.81 -49.22
C GLN A 193 27.08 29.03 -49.87
N ASP A 194 25.90 29.41 -49.38
CA ASP A 194 25.16 30.57 -49.86
C ASP A 194 25.88 31.89 -49.56
N GLN A 195 26.55 31.99 -48.40
CA GLN A 195 27.37 33.16 -48.05
C GLN A 195 28.58 33.27 -48.98
N GLU A 196 29.31 32.17 -49.21
CA GLU A 196 30.45 32.13 -50.12
C GLU A 196 30.05 32.55 -51.53
N SER A 197 28.95 32.01 -52.06
CA SER A 197 28.43 32.40 -53.37
C SER A 197 28.01 33.88 -53.41
N THR A 198 27.33 34.37 -52.36
CA THR A 198 26.87 35.76 -52.31
C THR A 198 28.04 36.73 -52.17
N MET A 199 29.10 36.36 -51.45
CA MET A 199 30.34 37.13 -51.33
C MET A 199 31.08 37.22 -52.66
N ALA A 200 31.18 36.12 -53.41
CA ALA A 200 31.78 36.12 -54.74
C ALA A 200 31.00 37.06 -55.71
N ASP A 201 29.67 37.04 -55.66
CA ASP A 201 28.83 37.96 -56.45
C ASP A 201 29.04 39.44 -56.05
N ILE A 202 29.25 39.72 -54.75
CA ILE A 202 29.56 41.07 -54.25
C ILE A 202 30.91 41.53 -54.80
N GLU A 203 31.95 40.70 -54.66
CA GLU A 203 33.31 41.01 -55.10
C GLU A 203 33.37 41.29 -56.61
N ALA A 204 32.60 40.55 -57.41
CA ALA A 204 32.56 40.71 -58.86
C ALA A 204 31.97 42.07 -59.33
N ILE A 205 31.15 42.73 -58.52
CA ILE A 205 30.42 43.95 -58.93
C ILE A 205 30.73 45.20 -58.11
N GLN A 206 31.48 45.09 -57.02
CA GLN A 206 31.63 46.16 -56.02
C GLN A 206 32.30 47.45 -56.55
N ASP A 207 33.13 47.33 -57.59
CA ASP A 207 33.91 48.45 -58.12
C ASP A 207 33.19 49.24 -59.23
N ASP A 208 32.07 48.74 -59.74
CA ASP A 208 31.28 49.41 -60.79
C ASP A 208 30.12 50.23 -60.19
N PRO A 209 30.18 51.57 -60.24
CA PRO A 209 29.12 52.42 -59.71
C PRO A 209 27.76 52.24 -60.40
N ALA A 210 27.72 51.68 -61.62
CA ALA A 210 26.45 51.35 -62.28
C ALA A 210 25.67 50.26 -61.53
N ASN A 211 26.34 49.45 -60.71
CA ASN A 211 25.76 48.30 -60.01
C ASN A 211 25.33 48.59 -58.57
N GLU A 212 25.35 49.85 -58.11
CA GLU A 212 25.10 50.23 -56.71
C GLU A 212 23.81 49.62 -56.11
N LYS A 213 22.71 49.60 -56.87
CA LYS A 213 21.43 49.03 -56.42
C LYS A 213 21.49 47.52 -56.22
N GLN A 214 22.20 46.80 -57.10
CA GLN A 214 22.38 45.36 -57.01
C GLN A 214 23.31 45.01 -55.83
N LEU A 215 24.41 45.76 -55.68
CA LEU A 215 25.32 45.62 -54.55
C LEU A 215 24.59 45.73 -53.20
N LYS A 216 23.74 46.75 -53.01
CA LYS A 216 22.93 46.90 -51.78
C LYS A 216 22.01 45.70 -51.51
N LYS A 217 21.45 45.09 -52.56
CA LYS A 217 20.60 43.89 -52.41
C LYS A 217 21.42 42.68 -51.97
N LEU A 218 22.58 42.45 -52.58
CA LEU A 218 23.47 41.34 -52.20
C LEU A 218 24.00 41.51 -50.78
N GLN A 219 24.42 42.73 -50.39
CA GLN A 219 24.83 43.02 -49.01
C GLN A 219 23.69 42.78 -48.01
N LYS A 220 22.45 43.12 -48.35
CA LYS A 220 21.28 42.81 -47.51
C LYS A 220 21.03 41.30 -47.41
N LYS A 221 21.17 40.56 -48.52
CA LYS A 221 21.09 39.09 -48.53
C LYS A 221 22.15 38.48 -47.63
N GLN A 222 23.40 38.94 -47.74
CA GLN A 222 24.53 38.49 -46.91
C GLN A 222 24.26 38.67 -45.42
N ARG A 223 23.78 39.85 -45.00
CA ARG A 223 23.36 40.09 -43.60
C ARG A 223 22.22 39.17 -43.15
N GLY A 224 21.31 38.84 -44.05
CA GLY A 224 20.25 37.86 -43.79
C GLY A 224 20.85 36.47 -43.53
N LEU A 225 21.77 36.02 -44.38
CA LEU A 225 22.45 34.73 -44.22
C LEU A 225 23.26 34.67 -42.92
N GLU A 226 23.97 35.74 -42.55
CA GLU A 226 24.69 35.84 -41.27
C GLU A 226 23.73 35.75 -40.06
N SER A 227 22.55 36.39 -40.15
CA SER A 227 21.52 36.29 -39.12
C SER A 227 20.94 34.87 -39.00
N ASP A 228 20.74 34.19 -40.12
CA ASP A 228 20.26 32.81 -40.15
C ASP A 228 21.31 31.86 -39.54
N TYR A 229 22.60 32.06 -39.85
CA TYR A 229 23.70 31.33 -39.24
C TYR A 229 23.69 31.45 -37.71
N LEU A 230 23.57 32.67 -37.18
CA LEU A 230 23.47 32.89 -35.73
C LEU A 230 22.25 32.18 -35.12
N THR A 231 21.14 32.12 -35.86
CA THR A 231 19.94 31.39 -35.43
C THR A 231 20.21 29.89 -35.33
N TYR A 232 20.88 29.29 -36.30
CA TYR A 232 21.26 27.88 -36.24
C TYR A 232 22.21 27.59 -35.07
N VAL A 233 23.26 28.40 -34.89
CA VAL A 233 24.21 28.26 -33.76
C VAL A 233 23.49 28.32 -32.41
N ASN A 234 22.58 29.30 -32.24
CA ASN A 234 21.80 29.43 -31.02
C ASN A 234 20.86 28.23 -30.79
N ASN A 235 20.28 27.67 -31.86
CA ASN A 235 19.43 26.48 -31.77
C ASN A 235 20.25 25.24 -31.39
N ILE A 236 21.46 25.09 -31.93
CA ILE A 236 22.38 24.00 -31.55
C ILE A 236 22.74 24.11 -30.06
N ALA A 237 23.14 25.29 -29.60
CA ALA A 237 23.49 25.50 -28.19
C ALA A 237 22.33 25.12 -27.25
N LYS A 238 21.12 25.64 -27.52
CA LYS A 238 19.93 25.31 -26.72
C LYS A 238 19.59 23.83 -26.72
N ASN A 239 19.72 23.14 -27.85
CA ASN A 239 19.43 21.71 -27.91
C ASN A 239 20.53 20.87 -27.25
N LYS A 240 21.80 21.29 -27.30
CA LYS A 240 22.88 20.65 -26.51
C LYS A 240 22.60 20.73 -25.01
N ASP A 241 22.18 21.89 -24.51
CA ASP A 241 21.78 22.04 -23.11
C ASP A 241 20.62 21.10 -22.73
N ARG A 242 19.64 20.96 -23.64
CA ARG A 242 18.50 20.03 -23.46
C ARG A 242 18.92 18.58 -23.46
N ILE A 243 19.90 18.20 -24.28
CA ILE A 243 20.48 16.84 -24.31
C ILE A 243 21.14 16.57 -22.96
N THR A 244 22.07 17.43 -22.53
CA THR A 244 22.80 17.24 -21.26
C THR A 244 21.85 17.15 -20.06
N LEU A 245 20.84 18.04 -19.99
CA LEU A 245 19.83 17.96 -18.92
C LEU A 245 18.98 16.69 -19.03
N GLY A 246 18.60 16.30 -20.24
CA GLY A 246 17.81 15.09 -20.49
C GLY A 246 18.55 13.81 -20.09
N GLU A 247 19.82 13.69 -20.46
CA GLU A 247 20.70 12.58 -20.08
C GLU A 247 20.86 12.48 -18.56
N GLY A 248 21.08 13.60 -17.87
CA GLY A 248 21.14 13.62 -16.41
C GLY A 248 19.83 13.18 -15.75
N ASN A 249 18.68 13.60 -16.30
CA ASN A 249 17.38 13.15 -15.80
C ASN A 249 17.14 11.65 -16.06
N ILE A 250 17.63 11.11 -17.18
CA ILE A 250 17.56 9.67 -17.49
C ILE A 250 18.37 8.88 -16.46
N GLU A 251 19.60 9.30 -16.17
CA GLU A 251 20.48 8.64 -15.20
C GLU A 251 19.89 8.65 -13.78
N GLU A 252 19.40 9.80 -13.32
CA GLU A 252 18.73 9.91 -12.01
C GLU A 252 17.47 9.04 -11.97
N ASN A 253 16.66 9.05 -13.04
CA ASN A 253 15.44 8.25 -13.10
C ASN A 253 15.73 6.75 -13.07
N LEU A 254 16.75 6.26 -13.78
CA LEU A 254 17.16 4.86 -13.74
C LEU A 254 17.61 4.45 -12.33
N THR A 255 18.33 5.33 -11.63
CA THR A 255 18.73 5.10 -10.24
C THR A 255 17.51 5.01 -9.32
N ASP A 256 16.55 5.93 -9.47
CA ASP A 256 15.29 5.92 -8.72
C ASP A 256 14.46 4.64 -9.01
N GLN A 257 14.45 4.14 -10.26
CA GLN A 257 13.78 2.89 -10.61
C GLN A 257 14.40 1.68 -9.91
N GLU A 258 15.73 1.56 -9.91
CA GLU A 258 16.40 0.43 -9.25
C GLU A 258 16.16 0.44 -7.74
N ALA A 259 16.17 1.62 -7.10
CA ALA A 259 15.81 1.73 -5.69
C ALA A 259 14.39 1.23 -5.40
N VAL A 260 13.40 1.65 -6.21
CA VAL A 260 12.00 1.20 -6.04
C VAL A 260 11.83 -0.29 -6.33
N LYS A 261 12.58 -0.87 -7.27
CA LYS A 261 12.56 -2.32 -7.52
C LYS A 261 13.01 -3.11 -6.30
N VAL A 262 14.03 -2.64 -5.59
CA VAL A 262 14.48 -3.25 -4.32
C VAL A 262 13.36 -3.18 -3.28
N GLU A 263 12.71 -2.02 -3.09
CA GLU A 263 11.59 -1.86 -2.16
C GLU A 263 10.41 -2.79 -2.50
N ILE A 264 10.13 -3.01 -3.80
CA ILE A 264 9.10 -3.96 -4.27
C ILE A 264 9.43 -5.39 -3.83
N GLU A 265 10.67 -5.84 -4.02
CA GLU A 265 11.08 -7.20 -3.66
C GLU A 265 11.06 -7.42 -2.14
N GLU A 266 11.54 -6.45 -1.36
CA GLU A 266 11.45 -6.48 0.10
C GLU A 266 9.99 -6.54 0.57
N GLN A 267 9.11 -5.70 0.01
CA GLN A 267 7.70 -5.68 0.39
C GLN A 267 6.94 -6.96 -0.02
N LYS A 268 7.33 -7.61 -1.13
CA LYS A 268 6.79 -8.93 -1.51
C LYS A 268 7.12 -10.00 -0.48
N LEU A 269 8.31 -9.97 0.13
CA LEU A 269 8.68 -10.92 1.19
C LEU A 269 7.78 -10.72 2.42
N VAL A 270 7.54 -9.47 2.83
CA VAL A 270 6.62 -9.16 3.93
C VAL A 270 5.19 -9.65 3.63
N VAL A 271 4.67 -9.37 2.43
CA VAL A 271 3.34 -9.87 2.01
C VAL A 271 3.27 -11.39 2.06
N LYS A 272 4.35 -12.08 1.66
CA LYS A 272 4.44 -13.53 1.74
C LYS A 272 4.41 -14.02 3.19
N GLU A 273 5.21 -13.42 4.08
CA GLU A 273 5.25 -13.80 5.50
C GLU A 273 3.88 -13.64 6.17
N VAL A 274 3.18 -12.54 5.91
CA VAL A 274 1.82 -12.32 6.46
C VAL A 274 0.83 -13.34 5.89
N ARG A 275 0.95 -13.72 4.62
CA ARG A 275 0.15 -14.80 4.02
C ARG A 275 0.44 -16.15 4.66
N ASP A 276 1.71 -16.47 4.88
CA ASP A 276 2.11 -17.72 5.53
C ASP A 276 1.56 -17.78 6.97
N ARG A 277 1.59 -16.66 7.71
CA ARG A 277 0.92 -16.52 9.02
C ARG A 277 -0.58 -16.74 8.95
N LEU A 278 -1.25 -16.17 7.94
CA LEU A 278 -2.69 -16.33 7.74
C LEU A 278 -3.06 -17.80 7.47
N ASP A 279 -2.27 -18.49 6.64
CA ASP A 279 -2.51 -19.89 6.30
C ASP A 279 -2.22 -20.81 7.50
N ALA A 280 -1.20 -20.51 8.31
CA ALA A 280 -0.96 -21.23 9.56
C ALA A 280 -2.17 -21.15 10.51
N VAL A 281 -2.75 -19.96 10.71
CA VAL A 281 -3.94 -19.77 11.56
C VAL A 281 -5.18 -20.50 10.99
N ARG A 282 -5.32 -20.54 9.67
CA ARG A 282 -6.40 -21.32 9.03
C ARG A 282 -6.21 -22.81 9.21
N ASN A 283 -4.97 -23.30 9.17
CA ASN A 283 -4.68 -24.72 9.36
C ASN A 283 -4.87 -25.15 10.83
N GLU A 284 -4.56 -24.29 11.81
CA GLU A 284 -4.91 -24.51 13.22
C GLU A 284 -6.42 -24.78 13.37
N LYS A 285 -7.26 -24.03 12.64
CA LYS A 285 -8.71 -24.23 12.64
C LYS A 285 -9.11 -25.61 12.13
N SER A 286 -8.51 -26.04 11.03
CA SER A 286 -8.83 -27.31 10.38
C SER A 286 -8.41 -28.51 11.24
N ALA A 287 -7.22 -28.45 11.84
CA ALA A 287 -6.72 -29.49 12.74
C ALA A 287 -7.56 -29.60 14.03
N ALA A 288 -8.01 -28.47 14.59
CA ALA A 288 -8.91 -28.47 15.75
C ALA A 288 -10.31 -29.03 15.43
N ALA A 289 -10.76 -28.97 14.17
CA ALA A 289 -12.07 -29.46 13.74
C ALA A 289 -12.08 -30.95 13.38
N ASN A 290 -10.92 -31.58 13.12
CA ASN A 290 -10.79 -32.98 12.70
C ASN A 290 -9.59 -33.67 13.38
N PRO A 291 -9.65 -33.95 14.70
CA PRO A 291 -8.51 -34.50 15.46
C PRO A 291 -8.13 -35.94 15.09
N ASP A 292 -8.94 -36.64 14.28
CA ASP A 292 -8.75 -38.06 13.93
C ASP A 292 -8.08 -38.31 12.56
N GLU A 293 -7.72 -37.28 11.79
CA GLU A 293 -7.06 -37.44 10.47
C GLU A 293 -5.51 -37.50 10.52
N GLU A 294 -4.88 -37.30 11.68
CA GLU A 294 -3.42 -37.35 11.88
C GLU A 294 -2.90 -38.63 12.57
N LYS A 295 -3.61 -39.76 12.47
CA LYS A 295 -3.12 -41.07 12.96
C LYS A 295 -2.89 -42.09 11.86
#